data_AF-A0A672KJ24-F1
#
_entry.id   AF-A0A672KJ24-F1
#
_cell.length_a   1.000
_cell.length_b   1.000
_cell.length_c   1.000
_cell.angle_alpha   90.00
_cell.angle_beta   90.00
_cell.angle_gamma   90.00
#
_symmetry.space_group_name_H-M   'P 1'
#
loop_
_entity.id
_entity.type
_entity.pdbx_description
1 polymer ?
#
loop_
_entity_poly.entity_id
_entity_poly.type
_entity_poly.pdbx_seq_one_letter_code
_entity_poly.pdbx_strand_id
1 'polypeptide(L)' 'MKRMDMSLDEAYRFVKEKRPTISPNFNFLGQLLDFEKKLKSAKRPAQTLLLPGHQVVRRVRSVSASVSRR' A
#
# COMPACT_ATOMS: atom_id res chain seq x y z
N MET A 1 2.29 -13.86 1.25
CA MET A 1 1.51 -12.61 1.10
C MET A 1 1.95 -11.52 2.06
N LYS A 2 1.35 -11.33 3.25
CA LYS A 2 1.62 -10.10 4.04
C LYS A 2 2.95 -10.05 4.79
N ARG A 3 3.37 -11.15 5.41
CA ARG A 3 4.59 -11.17 6.26
C ARG A 3 5.86 -11.51 5.49
N MET A 4 5.73 -12.39 4.49
CA MET A 4 6.85 -12.92 3.71
C MET A 4 6.89 -12.35 2.29
N ASP A 5 6.04 -11.36 1.99
CA ASP A 5 5.95 -10.70 0.68
C ASP A 5 5.74 -11.59 -0.56
N MET A 6 5.43 -12.87 -0.36
CA MET A 6 5.08 -13.82 -1.41
C MET A 6 3.77 -13.48 -2.12
N SER A 7 3.66 -13.83 -3.39
CA SER A 7 2.37 -13.84 -4.11
C SER A 7 1.39 -14.86 -3.52
N LEU A 8 0.12 -14.82 -3.95
CA LEU A 8 -0.85 -15.84 -3.56
C LEU A 8 -0.42 -17.24 -4.01
N ASP A 9 0.06 -17.36 -5.25
CA ASP A 9 0.46 -18.65 -5.83
C ASP A 9 1.69 -19.23 -5.11
N GLU A 10 2.72 -18.41 -4.85
CA GLU A 10 3.88 -18.82 -4.06
C GLU A 10 3.48 -19.26 -2.64
N ALA A 11 2.62 -18.48 -1.98
CA ALA A 11 2.14 -18.83 -0.64
C ALA A 11 1.31 -20.13 -0.65
N TYR A 12 0.49 -20.35 -1.68
CA TYR A 12 -0.29 -21.58 -1.83
C TYR A 12 0.62 -22.80 -2.01
N ARG A 13 1.59 -22.72 -2.93
CA ARG A 13 2.59 -23.79 -3.15
C ARG A 13 3.35 -24.12 -1.87
N PHE A 14 3.81 -23.09 -1.15
CA PHE A 14 4.54 -23.26 0.12
C PHE A 14 3.73 -24.01 1.18
N VAL A 15 2.44 -23.69 1.34
CA VAL A 15 1.58 -24.40 2.31
C VAL A 15 1.24 -25.80 1.80
N LYS A 16 1.03 -25.97 0.48
CA LYS A 16 0.73 -27.26 -0.15
C LYS A 16 1.86 -28.26 0.04
N GLU A 17 3.11 -27.81 -0.09
CA GLU A 17 4.30 -28.65 0.14
C GLU A 17 4.33 -29.19 1.59
N LYS A 18 4.02 -28.35 2.58
CA LYS A 18 3.99 -28.74 3.99
C LYS A 18 2.74 -29.53 4.40
N ARG A 19 1.62 -29.30 3.73
CA ARG A 19 0.34 -29.97 3.98
C ARG A 19 -0.35 -30.26 2.64
N PRO A 20 -0.04 -31.41 1.99
CA PRO A 20 -0.58 -31.75 0.67
C PRO A 20 -2.11 -31.87 0.61
N THR A 21 -2.78 -32.05 1.76
CA THR A 21 -4.24 -32.19 1.83
C THR A 21 -5.00 -30.87 1.81
N ILE A 22 -4.33 -29.71 1.82
CA ILE A 22 -5.05 -28.44 1.72
C ILE A 22 -5.79 -28.35 0.38
N SER A 23 -7.03 -27.89 0.45
CA SER A 23 -7.86 -27.54 -0.70
C SER A 23 -8.80 -26.41 -0.27
N PRO A 24 -8.40 -25.14 -0.41
CA PRO A 24 -9.30 -24.03 -0.12
C PRO A 24 -10.53 -24.10 -1.03
N ASN A 25 -11.70 -23.74 -0.53
CA ASN A 25 -12.88 -23.61 -1.38
C ASN A 25 -12.80 -22.34 -2.25
N PHE A 26 -13.62 -22.27 -3.30
CA PHE A 26 -13.61 -21.15 -4.26
C PHE A 26 -13.90 -19.80 -3.59
N ASN A 27 -14.80 -19.75 -2.61
CA ASN A 27 -15.13 -18.52 -1.89
C ASN A 27 -13.91 -17.96 -1.14
N PHE A 28 -13.19 -18.82 -0.42
CA PHE A 28 -11.98 -18.44 0.29
C PHE A 28 -10.84 -18.09 -0.67
N LEU A 29 -10.69 -18.81 -1.79
CA LEU A 29 -9.69 -18.49 -2.80
C LEU A 29 -9.94 -17.10 -3.42
N GLY A 30 -11.20 -16.74 -3.67
CA GLY A 30 -11.60 -15.40 -4.11
C GLY A 30 -11.20 -14.30 -3.11
N GLN A 31 -11.50 -14.53 -1.82
CA GLN A 31 -11.10 -13.60 -0.76
C GLN A 31 -9.58 -13.41 -0.66
N LEU A 32 -8.80 -14.48 -0.87
CA LEU A 32 -7.34 -14.41 -0.90
C LEU A 32 -6.81 -13.60 -2.09
N LEU A 33 -7.41 -13.74 -3.27
CA LEU A 33 -7.06 -12.95 -4.46
C LEU A 33 -7.32 -11.45 -4.21
N ASP A 34 -8.46 -11.09 -3.64
CA ASP A 34 -8.78 -9.70 -3.34
C ASP A 34 -7.89 -9.12 -2.23
N PHE A 35 -7.51 -9.94 -1.26
CA PHE A 35 -6.55 -9.57 -0.24
C PHE A 35 -5.17 -9.27 -0.86
N GLU A 36 -4.70 -10.07 -1.81
CA GLU A 36 -3.44 -9.81 -2.52
C GLU A 36 -3.48 -8.47 -3.27
N LYS A 37 -4.57 -8.16 -3.98
CA LYS A 37 -4.75 -6.87 -4.66
C LYS A 37 -4.68 -5.70 -3.68
N LYS A 38 -5.38 -5.80 -2.55
CA LYS A 38 -5.37 -4.77 -1.49
C LYS A 38 -3.96 -4.55 -0.92
N LEU A 39 -3.19 -5.62 -0.72
CA LEU A 39 -1.79 -5.52 -0.30
C LEU A 39 -0.93 -4.78 -1.34
N LYS A 40 -1.10 -5.09 -2.64
CA LYS A 40 -0.38 -4.40 -3.73
C LYS A 40 -0.74 -2.92 -3.82
N SER A 41 -2.01 -2.57 -3.64
CA SER A 41 -2.46 -1.17 -3.61
C SER A 41 -1.93 -0.41 -2.39
N ALA A 42 -1.87 -1.05 -1.22
CA ALA A 42 -1.32 -0.43 -0.01
C ALA A 42 0.21 -0.24 -0.06
N LYS A 43 0.92 -1.09 -0.81
CA LYS A 43 2.38 -0.96 -1.02
C LYS A 43 2.75 0.12 -2.04
N ARG A 44 1.82 0.55 -2.89
CA ARG A 44 2.03 1.75 -3.69
C ARG A 44 1.87 2.94 -2.74
N PRO A 45 2.91 3.73 -2.46
CA PRO A 45 2.66 5.03 -1.87
C PRO A 45 1.66 5.72 -2.81
N ALA A 46 0.57 6.26 -2.25
CA ALA A 46 -0.35 7.11 -2.99
C ALA A 46 0.53 8.04 -3.82
N GLN A 47 0.49 7.87 -5.14
CA GLN A 47 1.41 8.57 -6.02
C GLN A 47 1.30 10.03 -5.64
N THR A 48 2.36 10.57 -5.05
CA THR A 48 2.68 11.97 -5.18
C THR A 48 2.56 12.19 -6.67
N LEU A 49 1.51 12.91 -7.08
CA LEU A 49 1.33 13.39 -8.45
C LEU A 49 2.52 14.31 -8.73
N LEU A 50 3.69 13.73 -8.97
CA LEU A 50 4.84 14.41 -9.54
C LEU A 50 4.51 14.55 -11.02
N LEU A 51 3.71 15.57 -11.32
CA LEU A 51 3.77 16.23 -12.62
C LEU A 51 5.25 16.62 -12.82
N PRO A 52 5.89 16.31 -13.97
CA PRO A 52 7.22 16.80 -14.24
C PRO A 52 7.14 18.32 -14.37
N GLY A 53 7.72 19.05 -13.41
CA GLY A 53 7.99 20.49 -13.57
C GLY A 53 7.30 21.49 -12.64
N HIS A 54 6.73 21.11 -11.50
CA HIS A 54 6.23 22.13 -10.54
C HIS A 54 7.14 22.23 -9.30
N GLN A 55 7.91 23.33 -9.27
CA GLN A 55 8.72 23.78 -8.14
C GLN A 55 7.87 23.75 -6.86
N VAL A 56 8.34 23.00 -5.86
CA VAL A 56 7.73 22.94 -4.53
C VAL A 56 7.94 24.29 -3.86
N VAL A 57 6.98 25.20 -3.98
CA VAL A 57 6.93 26.40 -3.14
C VAL A 57 6.61 25.93 -1.73
N ARG A 58 7.65 25.82 -0.90
CA ARG A 58 7.51 25.67 0.55
C ARG A 58 6.80 26.91 1.07
N ARG A 59 5.49 26.82 1.33
CA ARG A 59 4.73 27.87 2.01
C ARG A 59 5.22 27.93 3.45
N VAL A 60 6.24 28.74 3.69
CA VAL A 60 6.65 29.13 5.05
C VAL A 60 5.49 29.91 5.63
N ARG A 61 4.87 29.38 6.68
CA ARG A 61 3.98 30.16 7.54
C ARG A 61 4.85 31.20 8.25
N SER A 62 5.02 32.38 7.67
CA SER A 62 5.56 33.51 8.39
C SER A 62 4.46 34.07 9.29
N VAL A 63 4.58 33.74 10.57
CA VAL A 63 3.92 34.45 11.65
C VAL A 63 4.75 35.73 11.87
N SER A 64 4.17 36.90 11.59
CA SER A 64 4.69 38.19 12.06
C SER A 64 3.47 38.99 12.52
N ALA A 65 3.20 39.01 13.82
CA ALA A 65 3.78 39.93 14.80
C ALA A 65 3.20 41.35 14.63
N SER A 66 2.46 41.71 15.67
CA SER A 66 1.84 42.97 16.03
C SER A 66 2.75 44.20 15.96
N VAL A 67 2.08 45.37 15.97
CA VAL A 67 2.52 46.74 16.30
C VAL A 67 2.66 47.68 15.10
N SER A 68 1.79 48.69 14.97
CA SER A 68 2.13 50.10 15.28
C SER A 68 0.98 51.07 14.97
N ARG A 69 0.52 51.75 16.03
CA ARG A 69 0.04 53.15 16.15
C ARG A 69 -0.49 53.86 14.89
N ARG A 70 -1.72 54.37 14.98
CA ARG A 70 -2.05 55.80 14.90
C ARG A 70 -3.24 56.10 15.79
#